data_AF-A0A1B9JUS0-F1
#
_entry.id   AF-A0A1B9JUS0-F1
#
_cell.length_a   1.000
_cell.length_b   1.000
_cell.length_c   1.000
_cell.angle_alpha   90.00
_cell.angle_beta   90.00
_cell.angle_gamma   90.00
#
_symmetry.space_group_name_H-M   'P 1'
#
loop_
_entity.id
_entity.type
_entity.pdbx_description
1 polymer ?
#
loop_
_entity_poly.entity_id
_entity_poly.type
_entity_poly.pdbx_seq_one_letter_code
_entity_poly.pdbx_strand_id
1 'polypeptide(L)'
;MAIPENINIYKVYVIKKRRGGSEIIKNLSTKTPFFPAAKEAFLELYKLPLDKNHLILMSKNNKQINAYRYQSERGERDYFDETMDLIDELS
;
A
#
# COMPACT_ATOMS: atom_id res chain seq x y z
N MET A 1 -8.94 -31.28 3.29
CA MET A 1 -8.84 -29.92 2.74
C MET A 1 -7.41 -29.46 2.93
N ALA A 2 -6.60 -29.45 1.86
CA ALA A 2 -5.25 -28.90 1.92
C ALA A 2 -5.37 -27.38 2.01
N ILE A 3 -4.83 -26.80 3.09
CA ILE A 3 -4.62 -25.35 3.18
C ILE A 3 -3.52 -25.06 2.17
N PRO A 4 -3.77 -24.31 1.08
CA PRO A 4 -2.71 -24.08 0.10
C PRO A 4 -1.58 -23.33 0.79
N GLU A 5 -0.37 -23.89 0.79
CA GLU A 5 0.85 -23.35 1.42
C GLU A 5 1.33 -22.03 0.78
N ASN A 6 0.54 -21.44 -0.13
CA ASN A 6 0.87 -20.24 -0.90
C ASN A 6 -0.29 -19.23 -0.93
N ILE A 7 -0.97 -19.02 0.21
CA ILE A 7 -1.94 -17.92 0.30
C ILE A 7 -1.15 -16.62 0.24
N ASN A 8 -1.25 -15.93 -0.90
CA ASN A 8 -0.76 -14.57 -1.03
C ASN A 8 -1.46 -13.68 0.00
N ILE A 9 -0.70 -13.08 0.89
CA ILE A 9 -1.21 -12.14 1.89
C ILE A 9 -0.84 -10.73 1.43
N TYR A 10 -1.87 -9.95 1.10
CA TYR A 10 -1.75 -8.52 0.85
C TYR A 10 -1.87 -7.75 2.16
N LYS A 11 -1.00 -6.76 2.31
CA LYS A 11 -1.07 -5.79 3.40
C LYS A 11 -1.00 -4.40 2.78
N VAL A 12 -1.99 -3.58 3.09
CA VAL A 12 -2.04 -2.17 2.75
C VAL A 12 -1.98 -1.38 4.04
N TYR A 13 -1.08 -0.42 4.16
CA TYR A 13 -0.98 0.39 5.36
C TYR A 13 -0.37 1.76 5.08
N VAL A 14 -0.74 2.73 5.91
CA VAL A 14 -0.13 4.07 5.88
C VAL A 14 1.04 4.13 6.84
N ILE A 15 2.17 4.64 6.36
CA ILE A 15 3.37 4.94 7.12
C ILE A 15 3.48 6.45 7.26
N LYS A 16 3.72 6.95 8.47
CA LYS A 16 4.07 8.35 8.74
C LYS A 16 5.56 8.45 9.09
N LYS A 17 6.30 9.30 8.38
CA LYS A 17 7.67 9.67 8.71
C LYS A 17 7.67 10.58 9.95
N ARG A 18 8.55 10.28 10.90
CA ARG A 18 8.80 11.07 12.11
C ARG A 18 10.30 11.32 12.29
N ARG A 19 10.69 12.32 13.07
CA ARG A 19 12.09 12.54 13.46
C ARG A 19 12.56 11.31 14.26
N GLY A 20 13.34 10.44 13.62
CA GLY A 20 13.85 9.19 14.20
C GLY A 20 13.24 7.90 13.65
N GLY A 21 12.38 7.96 12.61
CA GLY A 21 11.96 6.74 11.90
C GLY A 21 10.63 6.85 11.18
N SER A 22 9.99 5.69 10.98
CA SER A 22 8.71 5.54 10.32
C SER A 22 7.74 4.82 11.25
N GLU A 23 6.49 5.26 11.30
CA GLU A 23 5.45 4.66 12.12
C GLU A 23 4.27 4.22 11.27
N ILE A 24 3.79 3.00 11.48
CA ILE A 24 2.60 2.49 10.80
C ILE A 24 1.36 2.97 11.55
N ILE A 25 0.46 3.64 10.84
CA ILE A 25 -0.84 4.03 11.38
C ILE A 25 -1.73 2.80 11.40
N LYS A 26 -1.80 2.11 12.55
CA LYS A 26 -2.53 0.84 12.70
C LYS A 26 -4.00 0.92 12.28
N ASN A 27 -4.65 2.06 12.53
CA ASN A 27 -6.05 2.29 12.18
C ASN A 27 -6.29 2.42 10.66
N LEU A 28 -5.22 2.63 9.89
CA LEU A 28 -5.23 2.72 8.43
C LEU A 28 -4.44 1.55 7.84
N SER A 29 -4.73 0.33 8.33
CA SER A 29 -4.10 -0.90 7.85
C SER A 29 -5.13 -1.97 7.54
N THR A 30 -4.93 -2.63 6.40
CA THR A 30 -5.78 -3.70 5.87
C THR A 30 -4.90 -4.89 5.54
N LYS A 31 -5.34 -6.09 5.94
CA LYS A 31 -4.70 -7.36 5.61
C LYS A 31 -5.73 -8.29 5.00
N THR A 32 -5.48 -8.77 3.78
CA THR A 32 -6.43 -9.58 3.03
C THR A 32 -5.69 -10.56 2.11
N PRO A 33 -6.21 -11.77 1.87
CA PRO A 33 -5.66 -12.66 0.87
C PRO A 33 -6.12 -12.32 -0.57
N PHE A 34 -7.01 -11.34 -0.73
CA PHE A 34 -7.60 -10.98 -2.01
C PHE A 34 -7.03 -9.65 -2.55
N PHE A 35 -6.40 -9.70 -3.72
CA PHE A 35 -5.89 -8.51 -4.38
C PHE A 35 -6.95 -7.42 -4.62
N PRO A 36 -8.18 -7.73 -5.11
CA PRO A 36 -9.22 -6.70 -5.30
C PRO A 36 -9.55 -5.93 -4.02
N ALA A 37 -9.65 -6.64 -2.88
CA ALA A 37 -9.88 -6.00 -1.59
C ALA A 37 -8.70 -5.11 -1.14
N ALA A 38 -7.48 -5.49 -1.48
CA ALA A 38 -6.30 -4.67 -1.21
C ALA A 38 -6.22 -3.44 -2.14
N LYS A 39 -6.61 -3.60 -3.41
CA LYS A 39 -6.74 -2.49 -4.37
C LYS A 39 -7.74 -1.45 -3.87
N GLU A 40 -8.93 -1.87 -3.48
CA GLU A 40 -9.95 -0.97 -2.91
C GLU A 40 -9.43 -0.25 -1.66
N ALA A 41 -8.81 -0.98 -0.72
CA ALA A 41 -8.23 -0.37 0.48
C ALA A 41 -7.14 0.67 0.14
N PHE A 42 -6.31 0.42 -0.88
CA PHE A 42 -5.31 1.38 -1.33
C PHE A 42 -5.97 2.65 -1.90
N LEU A 43 -7.01 2.50 -2.72
CA LEU A 43 -7.75 3.62 -3.31
C LEU A 43 -8.52 4.43 -2.25
N GLU A 44 -9.07 3.77 -1.22
CA GLU A 44 -9.70 4.45 -0.08
C GLU A 44 -8.68 5.29 0.69
N LEU A 45 -7.49 4.73 0.95
CA LEU A 45 -6.42 5.47 1.62
C LEU A 45 -5.90 6.62 0.75
N TYR A 46 -5.79 6.42 -0.57
CA TYR A 46 -5.35 7.45 -1.53
C TYR A 46 -6.19 8.73 -1.45
N LYS A 47 -7.49 8.59 -1.17
CA LYS A 47 -8.44 9.72 -1.03
C LYS A 47 -8.28 10.52 0.26
N LEU A 48 -7.48 10.04 1.23
CA LEU A 48 -7.29 10.75 2.49
C LEU A 48 -6.44 12.01 2.31
N PRO A 49 -6.78 13.15 2.95
CA PRO A 49 -6.02 14.39 2.83
C PRO A 49 -4.79 14.38 3.77
N LEU A 50 -3.82 13.49 3.52
CA LEU A 50 -2.58 13.41 4.29
C LEU A 50 -1.46 14.25 3.68
N ASP A 51 -0.47 14.61 4.51
CA ASP A 51 0.71 15.39 4.10
C ASP A 51 1.83 14.51 3.51
N LYS A 52 2.83 15.14 2.88
CA LYS A 52 4.02 14.48 2.29
C LYS A 52 4.87 13.61 3.23
N ASN A 53 4.62 13.63 4.53
CA ASN A 53 5.28 12.72 5.47
C ASN A 53 4.58 11.36 5.51
N HIS A 54 3.42 11.21 4.87
CA HIS A 54 2.68 9.98 4.79
C HIS A 54 2.99 9.23 3.49
N LEU A 55 2.96 7.90 3.57
CA LEU A 55 3.15 7.01 2.44
C LEU A 55 2.23 5.80 2.59
N ILE A 56 1.44 5.52 1.57
CA ILE A 56 0.67 4.29 1.45
C ILE A 56 1.59 3.22 0.90
N LEU A 57 1.63 2.07 1.56
CA LEU A 57 2.41 0.92 1.11
C LEU A 57 1.49 -0.28 0.95
N MET A 58 1.51 -0.87 -0.25
CA MET A 58 0.89 -2.15 -0.54
C MET A 58 1.99 -3.19 -0.72
N SER A 59 1.87 -4.29 0.01
CA SER A 59 2.81 -5.40 -0.03
C SER A 59 2.09 -6.72 -0.20
N LYS A 60 2.73 -7.66 -0.90
CA LYS A 60 2.33 -9.05 -1.07
C LYS A 60 3.40 -9.93 -0.44
N ASN A 61 3.05 -10.77 0.52
CA ASN A 61 4.00 -11.66 1.22
C ASN A 61 5.25 -10.94 1.77
N ASN A 62 5.07 -9.73 2.31
CA ASN A 62 6.13 -8.83 2.82
C ASN A 62 7.06 -8.21 1.76
N LYS A 63 6.78 -8.40 0.46
CA LYS A 63 7.43 -7.66 -0.62
C LYS A 63 6.55 -6.50 -1.04
N GLN A 64 7.12 -5.30 -1.18
CA GLN A 64 6.41 -4.14 -1.71
C GLN A 64 6.03 -4.38 -3.17
N ILE A 65 4.77 -4.12 -3.51
CA ILE A 65 4.25 -4.19 -4.89
C ILE A 65 3.77 -2.83 -5.38
N ASN A 66 3.18 -2.00 -4.51
CA ASN A 66 2.79 -0.63 -4.86
C ASN A 66 3.08 0.30 -3.69
N ALA A 67 3.41 1.56 -3.97
CA ALA A 67 3.55 2.60 -2.96
C ALA A 67 3.10 3.94 -3.53
N TYR A 68 2.57 4.78 -2.65
CA TYR A 68 2.21 6.15 -2.97
C TYR A 68 2.65 7.07 -1.84
N ARG A 69 3.44 8.10 -2.15
CA ARG A 69 3.72 9.18 -1.20
C ARG A 69 2.73 10.30 -1.42
N TYR A 70 2.08 10.75 -0.37
CA TYR A 70 1.14 11.87 -0.50
C TYR A 70 1.84 13.12 -1.03
N GLN A 71 1.14 13.84 -1.92
CA GLN A 71 1.66 15.03 -2.59
C GLN A 71 2.86 14.76 -3.52
N SER A 72 3.12 13.49 -3.87
CA SER A 72 4.10 13.18 -4.91
C SER A 72 3.60 13.61 -6.29
N GLU A 73 4.51 13.99 -7.17
CA GLU A 73 4.19 14.42 -8.53
C GLU A 73 4.63 13.41 -9.59
N ARG A 74 4.06 13.52 -10.79
CA ARG A 74 4.38 12.64 -11.91
C ARG A 74 5.88 12.69 -12.22
N GLY A 75 6.53 11.53 -12.16
CA GLY A 75 7.98 11.39 -12.34
C GLY A 75 8.74 11.15 -11.03
N GLU A 76 8.09 11.31 -9.87
CA GLU A 76 8.65 10.85 -8.61
C GLU A 76 8.54 9.34 -8.44
N ARG A 77 9.47 8.75 -7.68
CA ARG A 77 9.56 7.31 -7.46
C ARG A 77 8.29 6.69 -6.86
N ASP A 78 7.70 7.38 -5.89
CA ASP A 78 6.53 6.91 -5.13
C ASP A 78 5.24 7.60 -5.64
N TYR A 79 5.20 7.99 -6.92
CA TYR A 79 4.02 8.58 -7.54
C TYR A 79 3.03 7.49 -7.96
N PHE A 80 1.76 7.76 -7.68
CA PHE A 80 0.63 6.94 -8.11
C PHE A 80 -0.48 7.87 -8.58
N ASP A 81 -1.14 7.48 -9.65
CA ASP A 81 -2.36 8.11 -10.15
C ASP A 81 -3.48 7.05 -10.12
N GLU A 82 -4.72 7.44 -9.82
CA GLU A 82 -5.85 6.51 -9.77
C GLU A 82 -6.13 5.81 -11.12
N THR A 83 -5.64 6.38 -12.22
CA THR A 83 -5.67 5.78 -13.56
C THR A 83 -4.56 4.77 -13.81
N MET A 84 -3.55 4.68 -12.92
CA MET A 84 -2.51 3.66 -13.00
C MET A 84 -3.03 2.33 -12.46
N ASP A 85 -2.72 1.25 -13.18
CA ASP A 85 -3.00 -0.09 -12.70
C ASP A 85 -2.07 -0.45 -11.54
N LEU A 86 -2.67 -0.74 -10.39
CA LEU A 86 -1.97 -1.39 -9.29
C LEU A 86 -1.55 -2.79 -9.74
N ILE A 87 -0.27 -3.10 -9.54
CA ILE A 87 0.30 -4.38 -9.98
C ILE A 87 0.19 -5.44 -8.88
N ASP A 88 -0.12 -6.68 -9.27
CA ASP A 88 -0.14 -7.88 -8.41
C ASP A 88 1.13 -8.75 -8.57
N GLU A 89 2.08 -8.34 -9.41
CA GLU A 89 3.23 -9.17 -9.73
C GLU A 89 4.37 -9.03 -8.70
N LEU A 90 4.87 -10.19 -8.29
CA LEU A 90 6.22 -10.37 -7.79
C LEU A 90 6.91 -11.22 -8.85
N SER A 91 7.64 -10.56 -9.76
CA SER A 91 8.48 -11.25 -10.76
C SER A 91 9.42 -12.24 -10.11
#